data_AF-A0A9Q1BXT7-F1
#
_entry.id   AF-A0A9Q1BXT7-F1
#
_cell.length_a   1.000
_cell.length_b   1.000
_cell.length_c   1.000
_cell.angle_alpha   90.00
_cell.angle_beta   90.00
_cell.angle_gamma   90.00
#
_symmetry.space_group_name_H-M   'P 1'
#
loop_
_entity.id
_entity.type
_entity.pdbx_description
1 polymer ?
#
loop_
_entity_poly.entity_id
_entity_poly.type
_entity_poly.pdbx_seq_one_letter_code
_entity_poly.pdbx_strand_id
1 'polypeptide(L)'
;MNGCWDWWGYTGMNYENIVTKVIEATNVNLWRNTNAVLDWFNKIQNKDKSAFVCFHIVEFYPSITQKLLNDALDFASQYTDITPLDRRTIIHTKQTLLFNQNEPWIKKDNELFDVTMGSYDGAECCELVVAYLLSQLEPLYGNSIGLYRDDGLAVFNEPPRKIEQIKKNICDIFKKNGLRITIEANKRVVNFLDVTLELQRGTYKPYLKPGNTPLYVNAKSNHPPNVIRTIPKGINHRLSSISSNENEFKKSIQQYQNALNDSGHDYILKYKSKEETKRKHRVRQRDITWFNPPFDLRVKNNVGRQFLKIITESFPKGHTQQKIFNKNTLKLSYSCMPNMKSIVDAHNKKIMKAQMPAPETHPCNCRNENDCPLDGKCRTANVVYQATVKSNDREETYVGLTENTFKLRLANHQQSFTKEEYRNQTELSKYVWTLKNSNTDFKIHWKILAHAPSYSNVSKRCNLCMMEKLYIICYPEMASLNQRSELVSTCRHASKFKPTNFTGIT
;
A
#
# COMPACT_ATOMS: atom_id res chain seq x y z
N MET A 1 -3.58 13.30 2.89
CA MET A 1 -3.90 12.90 4.27
C MET A 1 -3.07 11.67 4.56
N ASN A 2 -1.96 11.87 5.25
CA ASN A 2 -1.10 10.78 5.70
C ASN A 2 -1.58 10.44 7.11
N GLY A 3 -2.55 9.53 7.20
CA GLY A 3 -2.83 8.85 8.45
C GLY A 3 -1.80 7.74 8.58
N CYS A 4 -0.93 7.84 9.58
CA CYS A 4 -0.23 6.71 10.16
C CYS A 4 -1.26 5.62 10.44
N TRP A 5 -1.19 4.53 9.68
CA TRP A 5 -1.86 3.28 10.03
C TRP A 5 -0.85 2.40 10.75
N ASP A 6 -0.35 2.87 11.90
CA ASP A 6 0.39 2.04 12.84
C ASP A 6 -0.62 1.36 13.77
N TRP A 7 -1.32 0.36 13.22
CA TRP A 7 -2.12 -0.58 14.00
C TRP A 7 -1.92 -1.97 13.42
N TRP A 8 -0.79 -2.59 13.75
CA TRP A 8 -0.65 -3.97 14.22
C TRP A 8 0.70 -4.03 14.95
N GLY A 9 0.70 -4.41 16.22
CA GLY A 9 1.90 -4.65 17.03
C GLY A 9 2.63 -5.92 16.60
N TYR A 10 3.05 -5.97 15.34
CA TYR A 10 4.06 -6.89 14.87
C TYR A 10 5.39 -6.13 14.93
N THR A 11 6.25 -6.46 15.89
CA THR A 11 7.70 -6.19 15.82
C THR A 11 8.37 -7.10 14.78
N GLY A 12 7.66 -7.38 13.68
CA GLY A 12 8.19 -8.07 12.51
C GLY A 12 8.97 -7.05 11.72
N MET A 13 10.21 -7.41 11.42
CA MET A 13 11.18 -6.66 10.65
C MET A 13 10.60 -5.61 9.70
N ASN A 14 10.96 -4.35 9.94
CA ASN A 14 10.77 -3.27 8.99
C ASN A 14 12.02 -3.22 8.08
N TYR A 15 11.86 -3.46 6.79
CA TYR A 15 12.91 -3.32 5.78
C TYR A 15 13.60 -1.95 5.87
N GLU A 16 12.84 -0.91 6.23
CA GLU A 16 13.32 0.44 6.53
C GLU A 16 14.39 0.45 7.64
N ASN A 17 14.24 -0.36 8.68
CA ASN A 17 15.21 -0.45 9.78
C ASN A 17 16.52 -1.11 9.32
N ILE A 18 16.45 -2.15 8.48
CA ILE A 18 17.66 -2.76 7.91
C ILE A 18 18.41 -1.73 7.08
N VAL A 19 17.73 -1.12 6.11
CA VAL A 19 18.32 -0.16 5.18
C VAL A 19 18.93 1.02 5.96
N THR A 20 18.22 1.54 6.95
CA THR A 20 18.71 2.66 7.78
C THR A 20 20.00 2.29 8.52
N LYS A 21 20.04 1.13 9.21
CA LYS A 21 21.25 0.67 9.90
C LYS A 21 22.43 0.44 8.97
N VAL A 22 22.17 -0.13 7.78
CA VAL A 22 23.22 -0.36 6.77
C VAL A 22 23.79 0.97 6.28
N ILE A 23 22.94 1.96 5.97
CA ILE A 23 23.40 3.29 5.52
C ILE A 23 24.19 4.00 6.62
N GLU A 24 23.70 3.96 7.87
CA GLU A 24 24.38 4.57 9.01
C GLU A 24 25.77 3.96 9.26
N ALA A 25 25.89 2.63 9.12
CA ALA A 25 27.15 1.92 9.33
C ALA A 25 28.15 2.07 8.18
N THR A 26 27.66 2.11 6.94
CA THR A 26 28.51 2.09 5.73
C THR A 26 28.81 3.49 5.19
N ASN A 27 27.98 4.48 5.52
CA ASN A 27 28.06 5.84 5.03
C ASN A 27 28.11 5.95 3.48
N VAL A 28 27.55 4.97 2.78
CA VAL A 28 27.45 5.01 1.31
C VAL A 28 26.54 6.15 0.85
N ASN A 29 26.84 6.71 -0.33
CA ASN A 29 26.06 7.79 -0.94
C ASN A 29 24.73 7.30 -1.56
N LEU A 30 23.86 6.73 -0.74
CA LEU A 30 22.47 6.46 -1.12
C LEU A 30 21.65 7.76 -0.99
N TRP A 31 21.24 8.33 -2.12
CA TRP A 31 20.40 9.52 -2.12
C TRP A 31 18.92 9.16 -2.07
N ARG A 32 18.16 9.88 -1.23
CA ARG A 32 16.70 9.75 -1.09
C ARG A 32 15.93 10.96 -1.60
N ASN A 33 16.61 12.04 -1.96
CA ASN A 33 16.00 13.25 -2.48
C ASN A 33 17.04 14.16 -3.15
N THR A 34 16.55 15.16 -3.88
CA THR A 34 17.37 16.16 -4.58
C THR A 34 18.29 16.95 -3.65
N ASN A 35 17.88 17.27 -2.42
CA ASN A 35 18.72 18.03 -1.50
C ASN A 35 19.98 17.25 -1.14
N ALA A 36 19.89 15.92 -0.93
CA ALA A 36 21.06 15.09 -0.68
C ALA A 36 22.07 15.11 -1.84
N VAL A 37 21.57 15.09 -3.09
CA VAL A 37 22.40 15.23 -4.30
C VAL A 37 23.03 16.62 -4.37
N LEU A 38 22.28 17.68 -4.05
CA LEU A 38 22.80 19.05 -4.05
C LEU A 38 23.86 19.25 -2.96
N ASP A 39 23.68 18.68 -1.77
CA ASP A 39 24.66 18.73 -0.69
C ASP A 39 25.95 18.01 -1.08
N TRP A 40 25.85 16.85 -1.74
CA TRP A 40 26.98 16.17 -2.37
C TRP A 40 27.64 17.05 -3.44
N PHE A 41 26.87 17.59 -4.39
CA PHE A 41 27.37 18.41 -5.48
C PHE A 41 28.12 19.63 -4.96
N ASN A 42 27.58 20.33 -3.94
CA ASN A 42 28.20 21.52 -3.37
C ASN A 42 29.58 21.21 -2.75
N LYS A 43 29.77 20.03 -2.15
CA LYS A 43 31.03 19.62 -1.51
C LYS A 43 32.16 19.27 -2.49
N ILE A 44 31.85 19.01 -3.77
CA ILE A 44 32.85 18.67 -4.80
C ILE A 44 33.87 19.81 -4.96
N GLN A 45 35.16 19.48 -4.91
CA GLN A 45 36.27 20.40 -5.18
C GLN A 45 36.68 20.32 -6.66
N ASN A 46 37.30 21.39 -7.19
CA ASN A 46 37.81 21.44 -8.57
C ASN A 46 36.74 21.06 -9.63
N LYS A 47 35.50 21.56 -9.46
CA LYS A 47 34.38 21.24 -10.36
C LYS A 47 34.69 21.60 -11.82
N ASP A 48 35.38 22.72 -12.04
CA ASP A 48 35.81 23.22 -13.35
C ASP A 48 36.74 22.24 -14.10
N LYS A 49 37.52 21.44 -13.38
CA LYS A 49 38.42 20.41 -13.95
C LYS A 49 37.79 19.02 -14.01
N SER A 50 36.64 18.84 -13.38
CA SER A 50 35.97 17.54 -13.26
C SER A 50 34.98 17.28 -14.39
N ALA A 51 34.66 16.01 -14.63
CA ALA A 51 33.55 15.62 -15.48
C ALA A 51 32.62 14.61 -14.79
N PHE A 52 31.35 14.67 -15.15
CA PHE A 52 30.34 13.74 -14.68
C PHE A 52 30.39 12.43 -15.46
N VAL A 53 30.02 11.37 -14.74
CA VAL A 53 29.58 10.09 -15.27
C VAL A 53 28.17 9.85 -14.74
N CYS A 54 27.18 9.76 -15.63
CA CYS A 54 25.80 9.48 -15.25
C CYS A 54 25.39 8.14 -15.84
N PHE A 55 24.62 7.37 -15.09
CA PHE A 55 24.14 6.07 -15.53
C PHE A 55 22.75 5.77 -14.99
N HIS A 56 22.08 4.85 -15.65
CA HIS A 56 20.73 4.41 -15.32
C HIS A 56 20.67 2.89 -15.42
N ILE A 57 20.16 2.24 -14.38
CA ILE A 57 19.96 0.79 -14.35
C ILE A 57 18.71 0.46 -15.15
N VAL A 58 18.88 -0.28 -16.24
CA VAL A 58 17.80 -0.63 -17.15
C VAL A 58 16.85 -1.60 -16.44
N GLU A 59 15.56 -1.24 -16.39
CA GLU A 59 14.51 -2.09 -15.82
C GLU A 59 14.86 -2.56 -14.41
N PHE A 60 15.33 -1.66 -13.55
CA PHE A 60 15.99 -2.02 -12.29
C PHE A 60 15.18 -2.99 -11.42
N TYR A 61 13.93 -2.63 -11.10
CA TYR A 61 13.05 -3.44 -10.25
C TYR A 61 12.89 -4.89 -10.80
N PRO A 62 12.43 -5.09 -12.06
CA PRO A 62 12.39 -6.42 -12.66
C PRO A 62 13.74 -7.14 -12.76
N SER A 63 14.84 -6.40 -12.86
CA SER A 63 16.19 -6.95 -13.02
C SER A 63 16.84 -7.43 -11.72
N ILE A 64 16.25 -7.10 -10.56
CA ILE A 64 16.71 -7.66 -9.29
C ILE A 64 16.36 -9.15 -9.30
N THR A 65 17.39 -10.00 -9.19
CA THR A 65 17.25 -11.46 -9.09
C THR A 65 17.18 -11.89 -7.64
N GLN A 66 16.66 -13.10 -7.39
CA GLN A 66 16.68 -13.68 -6.04
C GLN A 66 18.12 -13.80 -5.51
N LYS A 67 19.09 -14.13 -6.38
CA LYS A 67 20.51 -14.15 -6.02
C LYS A 67 20.99 -12.78 -5.56
N LEU A 68 20.75 -11.73 -6.35
CA LEU A 68 21.20 -10.37 -6.02
C LEU A 68 20.60 -9.87 -4.69
N LEU A 69 19.32 -10.17 -4.44
CA LEU A 69 18.69 -9.83 -3.16
C LEU A 69 19.33 -10.59 -1.99
N ASN A 70 19.66 -11.88 -2.16
CA ASN A 70 20.35 -12.63 -1.12
C ASN A 70 21.76 -12.09 -0.86
N ASP A 71 22.52 -11.73 -1.90
CA ASP A 71 23.84 -11.12 -1.77
C ASP A 71 23.75 -9.79 -0.98
N ALA A 72 22.72 -8.99 -1.25
CA ALA A 72 22.46 -7.74 -0.52
C ALA A 72 22.05 -7.97 0.95
N LEU A 73 21.29 -9.04 1.23
CA LEU A 73 20.94 -9.43 2.61
C LEU A 73 22.15 -9.99 3.38
N ASP A 74 23.04 -10.71 2.71
CA ASP A 74 24.31 -11.19 3.30
C ASP A 74 25.19 -10.01 3.68
N PHE A 75 25.30 -9.03 2.79
CA PHE A 75 25.97 -7.75 3.09
C PHE A 75 25.32 -7.04 4.28
N ALA A 76 24.00 -6.91 4.30
CA ALA A 76 23.30 -6.23 5.38
C ALA A 76 23.43 -6.92 6.75
N SER A 77 23.54 -8.25 6.75
CA SER A 77 23.71 -9.06 7.97
C SER A 77 25.00 -8.74 8.75
N GLN A 78 25.96 -8.06 8.12
CA GLN A 78 27.19 -7.59 8.77
C GLN A 78 26.95 -6.40 9.71
N TYR A 79 25.82 -5.68 9.56
CA TYR A 79 25.53 -4.43 10.27
C TYR A 79 24.26 -4.49 11.11
N THR A 80 23.39 -5.46 10.86
CA THR A 80 22.18 -5.70 11.65
C THR A 80 21.85 -7.18 11.69
N ASP A 81 21.24 -7.62 12.78
CA ASP A 81 20.72 -8.98 12.87
C ASP A 81 19.57 -9.18 11.86
N ILE A 82 19.66 -10.25 11.09
CA ILE A 82 18.65 -10.69 10.10
C ILE A 82 18.46 -12.19 10.32
N THR A 83 17.37 -12.55 10.99
CA THR A 83 17.15 -13.96 11.35
C THR A 83 16.81 -14.80 10.10
N PRO A 84 16.94 -16.13 10.17
CA PRO A 84 16.48 -17.00 9.09
C PRO A 84 14.99 -16.88 8.78
N LEU A 85 14.16 -16.54 9.78
CA LEU A 85 12.73 -16.28 9.57
C LEU A 85 12.52 -15.00 8.76
N ASP A 86 13.28 -13.96 9.07
CA ASP A 86 13.22 -12.68 8.39
C ASP A 86 13.60 -12.81 6.92
N ARG A 87 14.74 -13.45 6.63
CA ARG A 87 15.18 -13.71 5.26
C ARG A 87 14.14 -14.50 4.49
N ARG A 88 13.58 -15.57 5.08
CA ARG A 88 12.51 -16.35 4.43
C ARG A 88 11.28 -15.51 4.16
N THR A 89 10.89 -14.65 5.09
CA THR A 89 9.74 -13.76 4.93
C THR A 89 9.97 -12.79 3.78
N ILE A 90 11.13 -12.13 3.76
CA ILE A 90 11.55 -11.20 2.71
C ILE A 90 11.52 -11.87 1.32
N ILE A 91 12.11 -13.07 1.18
CA ILE A 91 12.12 -13.77 -0.10
C ILE A 91 10.70 -14.22 -0.48
N HIS A 92 9.90 -14.67 0.48
CA HIS A 92 8.54 -15.10 0.24
C HIS A 92 7.63 -13.96 -0.24
N THR A 93 7.82 -12.71 0.25
CA THR A 93 7.03 -11.57 -0.24
C THR A 93 7.32 -11.19 -1.70
N LYS A 94 8.42 -11.69 -2.29
CA LYS A 94 8.75 -11.49 -3.71
C LYS A 94 8.11 -12.54 -4.62
N GLN A 95 7.35 -13.49 -4.09
CA GLN A 95 6.67 -14.47 -4.93
C GLN A 95 5.54 -13.82 -5.73
N THR A 96 5.62 -13.93 -7.06
CA THR A 96 4.61 -13.36 -7.94
C THR A 96 3.31 -14.15 -7.83
N LEU A 97 2.23 -13.46 -7.49
CA LEU A 97 0.86 -14.01 -7.42
C LEU A 97 -0.03 -13.51 -8.57
N LEU A 98 0.58 -13.07 -9.67
CA LEU A 98 -0.14 -12.71 -10.87
C LEU A 98 -0.53 -13.99 -11.61
N PHE A 99 -1.80 -14.17 -11.94
CA PHE A 99 -2.28 -15.35 -12.67
C PHE A 99 -2.98 -14.91 -13.96
N ASN A 100 -2.70 -15.61 -15.05
CA ASN A 100 -3.46 -15.53 -16.29
C ASN A 100 -4.03 -16.91 -16.59
N GLN A 101 -5.35 -17.03 -16.74
CA GLN A 101 -6.02 -18.32 -17.03
C GLN A 101 -5.67 -19.45 -16.04
N ASN A 102 -5.53 -19.13 -14.74
CA ASN A 102 -5.06 -20.03 -13.66
C ASN A 102 -3.59 -20.47 -13.75
N GLU A 103 -2.84 -20.03 -14.75
CA GLU A 103 -1.39 -20.21 -14.79
C GLU A 103 -0.70 -19.02 -14.10
N PRO A 104 0.29 -19.25 -13.24
CA PRO A 104 1.08 -18.17 -12.68
C PRO A 104 1.82 -17.46 -13.82
N TRP A 105 1.70 -16.14 -13.86
CA TRP A 105 2.52 -15.31 -14.72
C TRP A 105 3.92 -15.26 -14.12
N ILE A 106 4.81 -16.07 -14.69
CA ILE A 106 6.20 -16.19 -14.31
C ILE A 106 7.07 -15.36 -15.25
N LYS A 107 8.20 -14.87 -14.74
CA LYS A 107 9.22 -14.26 -15.60
C LYS A 107 9.71 -15.28 -16.63
N LYS A 108 10.29 -14.78 -17.72
CA LYS A 108 10.79 -15.59 -18.85
C LYS A 108 11.77 -16.69 -18.43
N ASP A 109 12.45 -16.51 -17.29
CA ASP A 109 13.43 -17.45 -16.74
C ASP A 109 12.81 -18.49 -15.76
N ASN A 110 11.48 -18.61 -15.72
CA ASN A 110 10.70 -19.53 -14.88
C ASN A 110 10.85 -19.34 -13.35
N GLU A 111 11.30 -18.18 -12.89
CA GLU A 111 11.34 -17.87 -11.46
C GLU A 111 10.02 -17.23 -10.98
N LEU A 112 9.44 -17.79 -9.91
CA LEU A 112 8.37 -17.18 -9.11
C LEU A 112 8.94 -16.08 -8.19
N PHE A 113 9.78 -15.19 -8.73
CA PHE A 113 10.43 -14.11 -7.99
C PHE A 113 10.33 -12.80 -8.76
N ASP A 114 9.75 -11.76 -8.13
CA ASP A 114 9.71 -10.42 -8.69
C ASP A 114 9.75 -9.34 -7.61
N VAL A 115 10.38 -8.21 -7.94
CA VAL A 115 10.38 -7.02 -7.09
C VAL A 115 9.48 -5.99 -7.74
N THR A 116 8.29 -5.81 -7.16
CA THR A 116 7.27 -4.92 -7.73
C THR A 116 7.65 -3.45 -7.59
N MET A 117 7.43 -2.67 -8.64
CA MET A 117 7.56 -1.22 -8.60
C MET A 117 6.31 -0.58 -7.98
N GLY A 118 6.49 0.45 -7.15
CA GLY A 118 5.40 1.28 -6.61
C GLY A 118 4.87 0.85 -5.23
N SER A 119 5.34 -0.25 -4.68
CA SER A 119 5.10 -0.64 -3.28
C SER A 119 6.22 -0.14 -2.36
N TYR A 120 5.93 0.00 -1.07
CA TYR A 120 6.94 0.30 -0.04
C TYR A 120 8.00 -0.81 0.02
N ASP A 121 7.54 -2.06 0.11
CA ASP A 121 8.39 -3.27 0.10
C ASP A 121 9.34 -3.34 -1.11
N GLY A 122 8.86 -3.01 -2.31
CA GLY A 122 9.70 -2.94 -3.50
C GLY A 122 10.71 -1.80 -3.43
N ALA A 123 10.32 -0.62 -2.94
CA ALA A 123 11.20 0.52 -2.81
C ALA A 123 12.32 0.29 -1.80
N GLU A 124 12.03 -0.35 -0.66
CA GLU A 124 13.03 -0.65 0.37
C GLU A 124 13.96 -1.78 -0.05
N CYS A 125 13.43 -2.81 -0.73
CA CYS A 125 14.24 -3.85 -1.36
C CYS A 125 15.24 -3.24 -2.36
N CYS A 126 14.77 -2.29 -3.18
CA CYS A 126 15.61 -1.54 -4.10
C CYS A 126 16.69 -0.75 -3.36
N GLU A 127 16.36 0.00 -2.30
CA GLU A 127 17.36 0.74 -1.51
C GLU A 127 18.44 -0.17 -0.91
N LEU A 128 18.06 -1.36 -0.41
CA LEU A 128 19.01 -2.34 0.11
C LEU A 128 19.99 -2.83 -0.97
N VAL A 129 19.47 -3.16 -2.16
CA VAL A 129 20.30 -3.57 -3.30
C VAL A 129 21.21 -2.43 -3.74
N VAL A 130 20.73 -1.18 -3.76
CA VAL A 130 21.56 -0.02 -4.09
C VAL A 130 22.66 0.17 -3.05
N ALA A 131 22.38 0.02 -1.75
CA ALA A 131 23.40 0.10 -0.70
C ALA A 131 24.49 -0.97 -0.90
N TYR A 132 24.11 -2.19 -1.28
CA TYR A 132 25.05 -3.25 -1.64
C TYR A 132 25.87 -2.94 -2.91
N LEU A 133 25.26 -2.38 -3.95
CA LEU A 133 26.00 -1.97 -5.15
C LEU A 133 26.97 -0.83 -4.85
N LEU A 134 26.56 0.12 -4.00
CA LEU A 134 27.42 1.21 -3.54
C LEU A 134 28.60 0.70 -2.71
N SER A 135 28.44 -0.35 -1.89
CA SER A 135 29.56 -0.92 -1.13
C SER A 135 30.62 -1.58 -2.00
N GLN A 136 30.29 -1.95 -3.24
CA GLN A 136 31.27 -2.40 -4.24
C GLN A 136 31.97 -1.24 -4.97
N LEU A 137 31.31 -0.08 -5.06
CA LEU A 137 31.80 1.11 -5.77
C LEU A 137 32.62 2.03 -4.85
N GLU A 138 32.25 2.13 -3.58
CA GLU A 138 32.84 3.03 -2.59
C GLU A 138 34.35 2.75 -2.39
N PRO A 139 34.84 1.50 -2.29
CA PRO A 139 36.28 1.24 -2.16
C PRO A 139 37.12 1.73 -3.36
N LEU A 140 36.49 1.92 -4.52
CA LEU A 140 37.16 2.33 -5.76
C LEU A 140 37.07 3.84 -6.01
N TYR A 141 35.96 4.46 -5.62
CA TYR A 141 35.60 5.83 -6.03
C TYR A 141 35.26 6.75 -4.84
N GLY A 142 35.19 6.18 -3.63
CA GLY A 142 34.80 6.85 -2.40
C GLY A 142 33.51 7.64 -2.54
N ASN A 143 33.51 8.86 -2.00
CA ASN A 143 32.38 9.77 -2.03
C ASN A 143 32.13 10.43 -3.39
N SER A 144 32.83 10.03 -4.46
CA SER A 144 32.70 10.63 -5.78
C SER A 144 31.56 10.05 -6.61
N ILE A 145 30.88 9.01 -6.11
CA ILE A 145 29.77 8.31 -6.75
C ILE A 145 28.60 8.16 -5.77
N GLY A 146 27.38 8.16 -6.27
CA GLY A 146 26.17 7.90 -5.52
C GLY A 146 25.03 7.43 -6.41
N LEU A 147 24.00 6.88 -5.80
CA LEU A 147 22.81 6.38 -6.49
C LEU A 147 21.52 6.87 -5.81
N TYR A 148 20.54 7.22 -6.62
CA TYR A 148 19.13 7.34 -6.26
C TYR A 148 18.37 6.24 -6.99
N ARG A 149 18.07 5.14 -6.30
CA ARG A 149 17.39 3.98 -6.90
C ARG A 149 18.14 3.50 -8.17
N ASP A 150 17.50 3.60 -9.33
CA ASP A 150 17.99 3.24 -10.65
C ASP A 150 18.96 4.27 -11.26
N ASP A 151 18.93 5.52 -10.81
CA ASP A 151 19.76 6.59 -11.35
C ASP A 151 21.07 6.76 -10.56
N GLY A 152 22.20 6.68 -11.24
CA GLY A 152 23.53 6.87 -10.68
C GLY A 152 24.24 8.10 -11.22
N LEU A 153 25.02 8.75 -10.35
CA LEU A 153 25.81 9.92 -10.71
C LEU A 153 27.18 9.86 -10.01
N ALA A 154 28.23 10.17 -10.77
CA ALA A 154 29.58 10.29 -10.27
C ALA A 154 30.29 11.50 -10.88
N VAL A 155 31.36 11.95 -10.22
CA VAL A 155 32.21 13.06 -10.64
C VAL A 155 33.68 12.68 -10.50
N PHE A 156 34.49 12.93 -11.53
CA PHE A 156 35.92 12.62 -11.49
C PHE A 156 36.75 13.78 -12.02
N ASN A 157 37.80 14.13 -11.29
CA ASN A 157 38.83 15.08 -11.72
C ASN A 157 39.98 14.30 -12.37
N GLU A 158 39.71 13.70 -13.52
CA GLU A 158 40.63 12.82 -14.23
C GLU A 158 40.62 13.10 -15.73
N PRO A 159 41.69 12.76 -16.48
CA PRO A 159 41.69 12.90 -17.92
C PRO A 159 40.57 12.08 -18.59
N PRO A 160 39.99 12.54 -19.71
CA PRO A 160 38.85 11.87 -20.35
C PRO A 160 39.05 10.38 -20.63
N ARG A 161 40.29 9.99 -21.00
CA ARG A 161 40.68 8.58 -21.21
C ARG A 161 40.52 7.72 -19.94
N LYS A 162 40.89 8.26 -18.78
CA LYS A 162 40.76 7.54 -17.50
C LYS A 162 39.30 7.49 -17.06
N ILE A 163 38.51 8.53 -17.33
CA ILE A 163 37.06 8.52 -17.08
C ILE A 163 36.35 7.45 -17.94
N GLU A 164 36.74 7.28 -19.21
CA GLU A 164 36.21 6.17 -20.03
C GLU A 164 36.61 4.79 -19.49
N GLN A 165 37.79 4.66 -18.87
CA GLN A 165 38.17 3.42 -18.18
C GLN A 165 37.32 3.20 -16.92
N ILE A 166 37.07 4.24 -16.12
CA ILE A 166 36.17 4.18 -14.97
C ILE A 166 34.77 3.75 -15.40
N LYS A 167 34.24 4.32 -16.49
CA LYS A 167 32.96 3.92 -17.08
C LYS A 167 32.89 2.43 -17.37
N LYS A 168 33.94 1.84 -17.97
CA LYS A 168 34.02 0.39 -18.23
C LYS A 168 34.00 -0.41 -16.94
N ASN A 169 34.80 0.00 -15.95
CA ASN A 169 34.85 -0.66 -14.65
C ASN A 169 33.48 -0.63 -13.94
N ILE A 170 32.75 0.50 -14.00
CA ILE A 170 31.38 0.59 -13.49
C ILE A 170 30.48 -0.41 -14.22
N CYS A 171 30.53 -0.48 -15.56
CA CYS A 171 29.76 -1.48 -16.32
C CYS A 171 30.07 -2.90 -15.87
N ASP A 172 31.33 -3.23 -15.63
CA ASP A 172 31.75 -4.57 -15.20
C ASP A 172 31.21 -4.91 -13.81
N ILE A 173 31.17 -3.96 -12.87
CA ILE A 173 30.58 -4.15 -11.54
C ILE A 173 29.09 -4.45 -11.65
N PHE A 174 28.33 -3.64 -12.39
CA PHE A 174 26.89 -3.89 -12.56
C PHE A 174 26.62 -5.22 -13.28
N LYS A 175 27.42 -5.55 -14.31
CA LYS A 175 27.32 -6.81 -15.05
C LYS A 175 27.58 -8.03 -14.15
N LYS A 176 28.56 -7.97 -13.24
CA LYS A 176 28.82 -9.03 -12.24
C LYS A 176 27.63 -9.28 -11.31
N ASN A 177 26.85 -8.24 -11.04
CA ASN A 177 25.63 -8.32 -10.24
C ASN A 177 24.38 -8.66 -11.08
N GLY A 178 24.54 -9.01 -12.37
CA GLY A 178 23.43 -9.35 -13.26
C GLY A 178 22.61 -8.16 -13.73
N LEU A 179 23.11 -6.93 -13.56
CA LEU A 179 22.41 -5.71 -13.94
C LEU A 179 22.98 -5.10 -15.23
N ARG A 180 22.09 -4.54 -16.04
CA ARG A 180 22.46 -3.76 -17.23
C ARG A 180 22.29 -2.27 -16.94
N ILE A 181 23.26 -1.46 -17.35
CA ILE A 181 23.19 0.00 -17.23
C ILE A 181 23.38 0.68 -18.57
N THR A 182 22.74 1.84 -18.75
CA THR A 182 23.13 2.84 -19.75
C THR A 182 24.01 3.87 -19.06
N ILE A 183 25.19 4.19 -19.60
CA ILE A 183 26.16 5.07 -18.94
C ILE A 183 26.78 6.06 -19.93
N GLU A 184 26.81 7.32 -19.55
CA GLU A 184 27.47 8.40 -20.27
C GLU A 184 28.58 8.99 -19.41
N ALA A 185 29.71 9.33 -20.02
CA ALA A 185 30.88 9.87 -19.35
C ALA A 185 31.29 11.21 -19.96
N ASN A 186 32.23 11.88 -19.30
CA ASN A 186 32.84 13.12 -19.78
C ASN A 186 31.84 14.29 -19.95
N LYS A 187 30.74 14.28 -19.18
CA LYS A 187 29.71 15.32 -19.23
C LYS A 187 30.08 16.50 -18.35
N ARG A 188 29.79 17.72 -18.80
CA ARG A 188 29.92 18.95 -17.98
C ARG A 188 28.59 19.41 -17.39
N VAL A 189 27.49 19.02 -18.03
CA VAL A 189 26.12 19.31 -17.63
C VAL A 189 25.33 18.02 -17.65
N VAL A 190 24.57 17.76 -16.59
CA VAL A 190 23.69 16.57 -16.48
C VAL A 190 22.36 16.97 -15.87
N ASN A 191 21.31 16.25 -16.26
CA ASN A 191 20.02 16.30 -15.58
C ASN A 191 19.96 15.09 -14.64
N PHE A 192 19.66 15.32 -13.36
CA PHE A 192 19.53 14.28 -12.35
C PHE A 192 18.37 14.64 -11.42
N LEU A 193 17.42 13.72 -11.22
CA LEU A 193 16.14 14.02 -10.55
C LEU A 193 15.43 15.22 -11.21
N ASP A 194 15.08 16.23 -10.41
CA ASP A 194 14.41 17.45 -10.83
C ASP A 194 15.37 18.66 -10.96
N VAL A 195 16.67 18.42 -11.15
CA VAL A 195 17.69 19.46 -11.33
C VAL A 195 18.63 19.21 -12.51
N THR A 196 19.10 20.31 -13.12
CA THR A 196 20.25 20.34 -14.01
C THR A 196 21.46 20.80 -13.21
N LEU A 197 22.55 20.03 -13.23
CA LEU A 197 23.82 20.33 -12.57
C LEU A 197 24.88 20.73 -13.62
N GLU A 198 25.64 21.79 -13.36
CA GLU A 198 26.70 22.30 -14.25
C GLU A 198 28.03 22.46 -13.49
N LEU A 199 29.06 21.72 -13.92
CA LEU A 199 30.36 21.68 -13.24
C LEU A 199 31.17 22.96 -13.41
N GLN A 200 31.23 23.53 -14.62
CA GLN A 200 32.13 24.64 -14.93
C GLN A 200 31.91 25.86 -14.04
N ARG A 201 30.65 26.16 -13.73
CA ARG A 201 30.26 27.28 -12.86
C ARG A 201 29.89 26.85 -11.45
N GLY A 202 29.78 25.54 -11.20
CA GLY A 202 29.26 24.99 -9.95
C GLY A 202 27.81 25.36 -9.68
N THR A 203 27.00 25.53 -10.73
CA THR A 203 25.61 25.99 -10.66
C THR A 203 24.61 24.86 -10.87
N TYR A 204 23.39 25.06 -10.39
CA TYR A 204 22.29 24.14 -10.60
C TYR A 204 20.95 24.88 -10.71
N LYS A 205 20.01 24.29 -11.44
CA LYS A 205 18.69 24.87 -11.70
C LYS A 205 17.60 23.81 -11.78
N PRO A 206 16.32 24.16 -11.59
CA PRO A 206 15.19 23.26 -11.82
C PRO A 206 15.23 22.66 -13.22
N TYR A 207 15.02 21.35 -13.31
CA TYR A 207 14.86 20.63 -14.58
C TYR A 207 13.41 20.17 -14.75
N LEU A 208 12.91 20.32 -15.97
CA LEU A 208 11.62 19.81 -16.41
C LEU A 208 11.83 19.00 -17.68
N LYS A 209 11.30 17.77 -17.72
CA LYS A 209 11.38 16.93 -18.92
C LYS A 209 10.70 17.64 -20.10
N PRO A 210 11.30 17.64 -21.29
CA PRO A 210 10.68 18.24 -22.48
C PRO A 210 9.25 17.72 -22.70
N GLY A 211 8.33 18.62 -23.04
CA GLY A 211 6.91 18.29 -23.27
C GLY A 211 6.06 18.13 -22.00
N ASN A 212 6.66 18.10 -20.80
CA ASN A 212 5.90 18.06 -19.56
C ASN A 212 5.51 19.48 -19.13
N THR A 213 4.23 19.72 -18.85
CA THR A 213 3.75 20.99 -18.30
C THR A 213 3.24 20.73 -16.87
N PRO A 214 3.71 21.47 -15.85
CA PRO A 214 3.23 21.29 -14.50
C PRO A 214 1.72 21.54 -14.42
N LEU A 215 1.00 20.67 -13.69
CA LEU A 215 -0.43 20.85 -13.41
C LEU A 215 -0.62 21.10 -11.92
N TYR A 216 -1.32 22.17 -11.58
CA TYR A 216 -1.62 22.51 -10.20
C TYR A 216 -3.12 22.45 -9.93
N VAL A 217 -3.46 22.24 -8.66
CA VAL A 217 -4.83 22.32 -8.20
C VAL A 217 -5.32 23.76 -8.43
N ASN A 218 -6.42 23.90 -9.19
CA ASN A 218 -6.98 25.19 -9.53
C ASN A 218 -7.42 25.96 -8.28
N ALA A 219 -7.19 27.28 -8.24
CA ALA A 219 -7.52 28.15 -7.11
C ALA A 219 -9.01 28.19 -6.77
N LYS A 220 -9.89 27.87 -7.74
CA LYS A 220 -11.35 27.79 -7.56
C LYS A 220 -11.85 26.39 -7.20
N SER A 221 -10.96 25.43 -7.01
CA SER A 221 -11.36 24.05 -6.69
C SER A 221 -11.91 23.91 -5.27
N ASN A 222 -12.72 22.88 -5.04
CA ASN A 222 -13.35 22.60 -3.74
C ASN A 222 -12.36 21.97 -2.73
N HIS A 223 -11.35 22.75 -2.36
CA HIS A 223 -10.33 22.38 -1.39
C HIS A 223 -10.26 23.37 -0.22
N PRO A 224 -9.79 22.93 0.96
CA PRO A 224 -9.61 23.83 2.08
C PRO A 224 -8.75 25.05 1.71
N PRO A 225 -9.12 26.29 2.10
CA PRO A 225 -8.43 27.50 1.66
C PRO A 225 -6.93 27.53 1.99
N ASN A 226 -6.53 26.87 3.07
CA ASN A 226 -5.12 26.76 3.47
C ASN A 226 -4.31 25.92 2.48
N VAL A 227 -4.90 24.86 1.89
CA VAL A 227 -4.26 24.04 0.87
C VAL A 227 -4.00 24.90 -0.36
N ILE A 228 -5.05 25.55 -0.89
CA ILE A 228 -4.96 26.44 -2.06
C ILE A 228 -3.89 27.52 -1.87
N ARG A 229 -3.89 28.20 -0.72
CA ARG A 229 -2.94 29.29 -0.41
C ARG A 229 -1.48 28.82 -0.29
N THR A 230 -1.26 27.55 0.04
CA THR A 230 0.07 27.01 0.30
C THR A 230 0.75 26.49 -0.96
N ILE A 231 -0.01 26.06 -1.98
CA ILE A 231 0.50 25.58 -3.28
C ILE A 231 1.55 26.53 -3.88
N PRO A 232 1.25 27.80 -4.18
CA PRO A 232 2.22 28.68 -4.83
C PRO A 232 3.46 28.94 -3.95
N LYS A 233 3.28 29.03 -2.63
CA LYS A 233 4.38 29.19 -1.68
C LYS A 233 5.29 27.96 -1.63
N GLY A 234 4.72 26.77 -1.70
CA GLY A 234 5.44 25.51 -1.75
C GLY A 234 6.26 25.36 -3.03
N ILE A 235 5.67 25.72 -4.18
CA ILE A 235 6.34 25.74 -5.48
C ILE A 235 7.51 26.72 -5.46
N ASN A 236 7.28 27.96 -5.01
CA ASN A 236 8.33 28.96 -4.89
C ASN A 236 9.47 28.45 -4.01
N HIS A 237 9.15 27.88 -2.83
CA HIS A 237 10.16 27.35 -1.92
C HIS A 237 10.99 26.25 -2.59
N ARG A 238 10.32 25.28 -3.25
CA ARG A 238 11.00 24.19 -3.96
C ARG A 238 11.91 24.73 -5.07
N LEU A 239 11.42 25.62 -5.92
CA LEU A 239 12.19 26.16 -7.04
C LEU A 239 13.40 26.95 -6.55
N SER A 240 13.25 27.76 -5.50
CA SER A 240 14.37 28.45 -4.87
C SER A 240 15.38 27.48 -4.26
N SER A 241 14.93 26.42 -3.56
CA SER A 241 15.85 25.46 -2.92
C SER A 241 16.69 24.68 -3.92
N ILE A 242 16.17 24.45 -5.12
CA ILE A 242 16.85 23.73 -6.20
C ILE A 242 17.44 24.66 -7.28
N SER A 243 17.60 25.95 -6.96
CA SER A 243 18.35 26.92 -7.78
C SER A 243 19.58 27.40 -7.03
N SER A 244 20.73 27.44 -7.68
CA SER A 244 21.98 27.91 -7.03
C SER A 244 22.01 29.41 -6.80
N ASN A 245 21.30 30.19 -7.63
CA ASN A 245 21.22 31.64 -7.55
C ASN A 245 19.98 32.17 -8.29
N GLU A 246 19.75 33.47 -8.19
CA GLU A 246 18.60 34.14 -8.81
C GLU A 246 18.58 34.03 -10.35
N ASN A 247 19.75 34.05 -10.99
CA ASN A 247 19.84 33.94 -12.45
C ASN A 247 19.39 32.56 -12.93
N GLU A 248 19.84 31.49 -12.26
CA GLU A 248 19.42 30.12 -12.56
C GLU A 248 17.92 29.88 -12.26
N PHE A 249 17.40 30.52 -11.21
CA PHE A 249 15.98 30.53 -10.91
C PHE A 249 15.18 31.18 -12.04
N LYS A 250 15.54 32.39 -12.48
CA LYS A 250 14.87 33.14 -13.54
C LYS A 250 14.85 32.39 -14.88
N LYS A 251 15.92 31.65 -15.22
CA LYS A 251 15.98 30.85 -16.45
C LYS A 251 14.92 29.74 -16.52
N SER A 252 14.48 29.23 -15.37
CA SER A 252 13.66 28.02 -15.29
C SER A 252 12.20 28.31 -14.87
N ILE A 253 11.91 29.54 -14.46
CA ILE A 253 10.67 29.89 -13.77
C ILE A 253 9.45 30.03 -14.69
N GLN A 254 9.65 30.41 -15.95
CA GLN A 254 8.57 30.88 -16.83
C GLN A 254 7.46 29.82 -16.98
N GLN A 255 7.85 28.56 -17.19
CA GLN A 255 6.91 27.45 -17.32
C GLN A 255 6.10 27.22 -16.03
N TYR A 256 6.74 27.35 -14.86
CA TYR A 256 6.07 27.22 -13.57
C TYR A 256 5.13 28.40 -13.28
N GLN A 257 5.53 29.62 -13.66
CA GLN A 257 4.69 30.81 -13.52
C GLN A 257 3.45 30.71 -14.41
N ASN A 258 3.62 30.29 -15.67
CA ASN A 258 2.50 30.07 -16.59
C ASN A 258 1.53 29.02 -16.01
N ALA A 259 2.04 27.86 -15.58
CA ALA A 259 1.20 26.82 -14.97
C ALA A 259 0.45 27.30 -13.72
N LEU A 260 1.05 28.17 -12.89
CA LEU A 260 0.38 28.79 -11.75
C LEU A 260 -0.74 29.75 -12.17
N ASN A 261 -0.47 30.59 -13.17
CA ASN A 261 -1.42 31.54 -13.73
C ASN A 261 -2.62 30.80 -14.35
N ASP A 262 -2.37 29.76 -15.14
CA ASP A 262 -3.40 28.90 -15.76
C ASP A 262 -4.25 28.20 -14.70
N SER A 263 -3.64 27.89 -13.55
CA SER A 263 -4.33 27.34 -12.38
C SER A 263 -5.07 28.39 -11.55
N GLY A 264 -5.06 29.67 -11.93
CA GLY A 264 -5.77 30.77 -11.30
C GLY A 264 -5.15 31.30 -10.00
N HIS A 265 -3.86 31.03 -9.75
CA HIS A 265 -3.16 31.53 -8.56
C HIS A 265 -2.55 32.91 -8.83
N ASP A 266 -2.98 33.92 -8.07
CA ASP A 266 -2.34 35.23 -8.05
C ASP A 266 -1.10 35.20 -7.15
N TYR A 267 0.02 34.70 -7.71
CA TYR A 267 1.29 34.64 -7.02
C TYR A 267 2.46 34.77 -7.99
N ILE A 268 3.32 35.76 -7.76
CA ILE A 268 4.55 35.96 -8.51
C ILE A 268 5.68 35.20 -7.83
N LEU A 269 6.25 34.23 -8.54
CA LEU A 269 7.39 33.46 -8.07
C LEU A 269 8.65 34.35 -8.00
N LYS A 270 9.34 34.31 -6.87
CA LYS A 270 10.56 35.10 -6.59
C LYS A 270 11.63 34.24 -5.94
N TYR A 271 12.89 34.48 -6.31
CA TYR A 271 14.01 33.78 -5.69
C TYR A 271 14.09 34.14 -4.20
N LYS A 272 14.43 33.16 -3.38
CA LYS A 272 14.65 33.33 -1.93
C LYS A 272 15.94 32.63 -1.58
N SER A 273 16.82 33.33 -0.87
CA SER A 273 18.12 32.76 -0.50
C SER A 273 17.94 31.62 0.51
N LYS A 274 18.91 30.70 0.57
CA LYS A 274 18.87 29.58 1.53
C LYS A 274 18.84 30.05 2.99
N GLU A 275 19.43 31.20 3.28
CA GLU A 275 19.45 31.80 4.63
C GLU A 275 18.06 32.24 5.09
N GLU A 276 17.26 32.80 4.18
CA GLU A 276 15.87 33.20 4.44
C GLU A 276 14.94 32.00 4.69
N THR A 277 15.33 30.81 4.23
CA THR A 277 14.52 29.59 4.34
C THR A 277 14.81 28.71 5.56
N LYS A 278 15.78 29.05 6.43
CA LYS A 278 16.07 28.29 7.66
C LYS A 278 14.87 28.37 8.63
N ARG A 279 13.97 27.38 8.54
CA ARG A 279 12.86 27.23 9.48
C ARG A 279 13.40 26.71 10.80
N LYS A 280 13.12 27.43 11.89
CA LYS A 280 13.33 26.91 13.26
C LYS A 280 12.50 25.64 13.42
N HIS A 281 13.15 24.52 13.66
CA HIS A 281 12.47 23.25 13.93
C HIS A 281 11.62 23.43 15.20
N ARG A 282 10.29 23.43 15.05
CA ARG A 282 9.39 23.55 16.21
C ARG A 282 9.14 22.15 16.74
N VAL A 283 9.75 21.84 17.89
CA VAL A 283 9.40 20.63 18.65
C VAL A 283 7.95 20.77 19.10
N ARG A 284 7.12 19.79 18.78
CA ARG A 284 5.73 19.75 19.23
C ARG A 284 5.74 19.47 20.73
N GLN A 285 5.32 20.45 21.54
CA GLN A 285 5.32 20.32 23.00
C GLN A 285 4.06 19.67 23.57
N ARG A 286 3.03 19.42 22.76
CA ARG A 286 1.71 18.98 23.22
C ARG A 286 1.12 17.95 22.28
N ASP A 287 0.42 16.98 22.85
CA ASP A 287 -0.43 16.07 22.10
C ASP A 287 -1.66 16.83 21.58
N ILE A 288 -1.89 16.70 20.28
CA ILE A 288 -2.97 17.40 19.58
C ILE A 288 -3.91 16.36 18.99
N THR A 289 -5.17 16.43 19.38
CA THR A 289 -6.25 15.68 18.72
C THR A 289 -6.85 16.55 17.62
N TRP A 290 -6.94 16.00 16.41
CA TRP A 290 -7.45 16.70 15.24
C TRP A 290 -8.87 16.25 14.93
N PHE A 291 -9.82 17.19 14.95
CA PHE A 291 -11.11 17.00 14.31
C PHE A 291 -10.95 17.29 12.81
N ASN A 292 -11.38 16.36 11.96
CA ASN A 292 -11.05 16.38 10.54
C ASN A 292 -12.29 16.24 9.61
N PRO A 293 -13.28 17.14 9.71
CA PRO A 293 -14.50 17.07 8.92
C PRO A 293 -14.22 17.24 7.41
N PRO A 294 -15.13 16.74 6.56
CA PRO A 294 -15.07 17.01 5.13
C PRO A 294 -15.21 18.50 4.84
N PHE A 295 -14.42 18.99 3.87
CA PHE A 295 -14.54 20.34 3.35
C PHE A 295 -15.48 20.41 2.15
N ASP A 296 -16.30 21.45 2.13
CA ASP A 296 -17.13 21.79 0.99
C ASP A 296 -17.36 23.31 0.93
N LEU A 297 -17.04 23.93 -0.20
CA LEU A 297 -17.26 25.36 -0.48
C LEU A 297 -18.73 25.79 -0.30
N ARG A 298 -19.69 24.86 -0.39
CA ARG A 298 -21.12 25.14 -0.18
C ARG A 298 -21.48 25.36 1.29
N VAL A 299 -20.64 24.94 2.22
CA VAL A 299 -20.87 25.12 3.66
C VAL A 299 -20.64 26.59 4.01
N LYS A 300 -21.74 27.33 4.17
CA LYS A 300 -21.72 28.77 4.51
C LYS A 300 -21.28 29.02 5.95
N ASN A 301 -21.53 28.07 6.84
CA ASN A 301 -21.21 28.20 8.26
C ASN A 301 -19.71 28.09 8.49
N ASN A 302 -19.16 28.95 9.35
CA ASN A 302 -17.77 28.82 9.79
C ASN A 302 -17.66 27.67 10.81
N VAL A 303 -17.56 26.44 10.29
CA VAL A 303 -17.48 25.19 11.08
C VAL A 303 -16.36 25.27 12.11
N GLY A 304 -15.19 25.80 11.75
CA GLY A 304 -14.07 25.91 12.69
C GLY A 304 -14.34 26.87 13.86
N ARG A 305 -14.99 28.00 13.60
CA ARG A 305 -15.42 28.91 14.67
C ARG A 305 -16.45 28.26 15.57
N GLN A 306 -17.45 27.60 14.99
CA GLN A 306 -18.49 26.91 15.77
C GLN A 306 -17.91 25.76 16.60
N PHE A 307 -17.05 24.94 16.01
CA PHE A 307 -16.34 23.86 16.71
C PHE A 307 -15.54 24.37 17.90
N LEU A 308 -14.72 25.41 17.71
CA LEU A 308 -13.93 26.00 18.79
C LEU A 308 -14.79 26.69 19.86
N LYS A 309 -15.98 27.18 19.49
CA LYS A 309 -16.96 27.74 20.42
C LYS A 309 -17.57 26.63 21.29
N ILE A 310 -18.04 25.55 20.68
CA ILE A 310 -18.57 24.37 21.37
C ILE A 310 -17.54 23.83 22.36
N ILE A 311 -16.27 23.70 21.97
CA ILE A 311 -15.21 23.24 22.90
C ILE A 311 -15.15 24.12 24.16
N THR A 312 -15.23 25.44 24.02
CA THR A 312 -15.18 26.33 25.19
C THR A 312 -16.45 26.33 26.03
N GLU A 313 -17.61 26.09 25.41
CA GLU A 313 -18.89 26.05 26.10
C GLU A 313 -19.10 24.70 26.81
N SER A 314 -18.71 23.60 26.18
CA SER A 314 -18.78 22.25 26.76
C SER A 314 -17.70 21.99 27.81
N PHE A 315 -16.52 22.61 27.68
CA PHE A 315 -15.40 22.43 28.61
C PHE A 315 -14.90 23.77 29.16
N PRO A 316 -15.71 24.46 29.99
CA PRO A 316 -15.33 25.74 30.57
C PRO A 316 -14.19 25.59 31.58
N LYS A 317 -13.63 26.74 32.03
CA LYS A 317 -12.60 26.75 33.08
C LYS A 317 -13.13 26.08 34.34
N GLY A 318 -12.37 25.13 34.89
CA GLY A 318 -12.76 24.36 36.07
C GLY A 318 -13.45 23.03 35.75
N HIS A 319 -13.84 22.78 34.49
CA HIS A 319 -14.38 21.48 34.09
C HIS A 319 -13.28 20.40 34.16
N THR A 320 -13.62 19.22 34.71
CA THR A 320 -12.67 18.11 34.94
C THR A 320 -11.88 17.73 33.68
N GLN A 321 -12.54 17.73 32.53
CA GLN A 321 -11.93 17.35 31.24
C GLN A 321 -11.27 18.52 30.47
N GLN A 322 -11.31 19.75 31.00
CA GLN A 322 -10.74 20.94 30.32
C GLN A 322 -9.24 20.79 30.03
N LYS A 323 -8.50 20.07 30.90
CA LYS A 323 -7.06 19.79 30.71
C LYS A 323 -6.80 19.04 29.39
N ILE A 324 -7.74 18.20 28.97
CA ILE A 324 -7.66 17.36 27.78
C ILE A 324 -8.35 18.04 26.58
N PHE A 325 -9.54 18.59 26.78
CA PHE A 325 -10.36 19.18 25.72
C PHE A 325 -10.40 20.70 25.84
N ASN A 326 -9.46 21.37 25.16
CA ASN A 326 -9.41 22.83 25.09
C ASN A 326 -8.87 23.30 23.73
N LYS A 327 -8.88 24.61 23.48
CA LYS A 327 -8.41 25.20 22.21
C LYS A 327 -6.93 24.93 21.90
N ASN A 328 -6.11 24.51 22.87
CA ASN A 328 -4.70 24.22 22.67
C ASN A 328 -4.45 22.77 22.27
N THR A 329 -5.29 21.84 22.72
CA THR A 329 -5.18 20.39 22.50
C THR A 329 -6.09 19.88 21.39
N LEU A 330 -7.25 20.51 21.17
CA LEU A 330 -8.16 20.20 20.08
C LEU A 330 -7.99 21.18 18.92
N LYS A 331 -7.68 20.65 17.73
CA LYS A 331 -7.50 21.44 16.52
C LYS A 331 -8.39 20.93 15.40
N LEU A 332 -8.69 21.82 14.45
CA LEU A 332 -9.45 21.49 13.26
C LEU A 332 -8.50 21.38 12.06
N SER A 333 -8.63 20.29 11.32
CA SER A 333 -8.17 20.16 9.95
C SER A 333 -9.36 19.83 9.06
N TYR A 334 -9.22 19.93 7.75
CA TYR A 334 -10.27 19.51 6.82
C TYR A 334 -9.81 18.35 5.96
N SER A 335 -10.72 17.42 5.68
CA SER A 335 -10.55 16.37 4.67
C SER A 335 -11.10 16.78 3.32
N CYS A 336 -10.42 16.33 2.26
CA CYS A 336 -10.92 16.48 0.91
C CYS A 336 -12.04 15.46 0.69
N MET A 337 -13.11 15.88 0.02
CA MET A 337 -14.16 14.97 -0.42
C MET A 337 -13.66 14.07 -1.56
N PRO A 338 -14.31 12.91 -1.79
CA PRO A 338 -14.03 12.08 -2.96
C PRO A 338 -14.08 12.90 -4.25
N ASN A 339 -13.19 12.60 -5.19
CA ASN A 339 -13.20 13.28 -6.49
C ASN A 339 -14.44 12.87 -7.31
N MET A 340 -14.76 13.65 -8.34
CA MET A 340 -15.95 13.43 -9.17
C MET A 340 -15.99 12.03 -9.79
N LYS A 341 -14.84 11.51 -10.23
CA LYS A 341 -14.74 10.15 -10.75
C LYS A 341 -15.21 9.12 -9.73
N SER A 342 -14.74 9.20 -8.49
CA SER A 342 -15.17 8.29 -7.41
C SER A 342 -16.67 8.40 -7.12
N ILE A 343 -17.25 9.60 -7.19
CA ILE A 343 -18.69 9.82 -6.98
C ILE A 343 -19.48 9.16 -8.12
N VAL A 344 -19.08 9.39 -9.38
CA VAL A 344 -19.72 8.80 -10.57
C VAL A 344 -19.59 7.28 -10.55
N ASP A 345 -18.41 6.74 -10.26
CA ASP A 345 -18.17 5.30 -10.16
C ASP A 345 -19.09 4.66 -9.11
N ALA A 346 -19.27 5.31 -7.95
CA ALA A 346 -20.17 4.83 -6.90
C ALA A 346 -21.65 4.89 -7.31
N HIS A 347 -22.07 5.96 -7.98
CA HIS A 347 -23.42 6.12 -8.50
C HIS A 347 -23.76 5.06 -9.56
N ASN A 348 -22.87 4.85 -10.53
CA ASN A 348 -23.03 3.88 -11.60
C ASN A 348 -23.14 2.45 -11.02
N LYS A 349 -22.32 2.10 -10.03
CA LYS A 349 -22.44 0.82 -9.31
C LYS A 349 -23.81 0.63 -8.68
N LYS A 350 -24.40 1.70 -8.11
CA LYS A 350 -25.73 1.65 -7.51
C LYS A 350 -26.83 1.41 -8.55
N ILE A 351 -26.78 2.13 -9.68
CA ILE A 351 -27.74 1.94 -10.78
C ILE A 351 -27.67 0.51 -11.32
N MET A 352 -26.45 0.02 -11.60
CA MET A 352 -26.25 -1.34 -12.10
C MET A 352 -26.80 -2.39 -11.14
N LYS A 353 -26.69 -2.17 -9.82
CA LYS A 353 -27.27 -3.06 -8.81
C LYS A 353 -28.81 -2.99 -8.76
N ALA A 354 -29.39 -1.81 -8.97
CA ALA A 354 -30.85 -1.61 -8.94
C ALA A 354 -31.56 -2.16 -10.19
N GLN A 355 -30.87 -2.26 -11.32
CA GLN A 355 -31.39 -2.85 -12.56
C GLN A 355 -31.44 -4.39 -12.53
N MET A 356 -30.84 -5.03 -11.51
CA MET A 356 -31.00 -6.46 -11.29
C MET A 356 -32.32 -6.69 -10.54
N PRO A 357 -33.33 -7.37 -11.14
CA PRO A 357 -34.58 -7.65 -10.45
C PRO A 357 -34.30 -8.47 -9.19
N ALA A 358 -34.79 -8.01 -8.04
CA ALA A 358 -34.79 -8.81 -6.83
C ALA A 358 -35.77 -9.98 -7.05
N PRO A 359 -35.35 -11.25 -6.92
CA PRO A 359 -36.27 -12.35 -7.08
C PRO A 359 -37.33 -12.30 -5.98
N GLU A 360 -38.62 -12.22 -6.38
CA GLU A 360 -39.76 -12.40 -5.48
C GLU A 360 -39.78 -13.85 -4.99
N THR A 361 -39.05 -14.13 -3.92
CA THR A 361 -39.05 -15.44 -3.29
C THR A 361 -39.88 -15.38 -2.02
N HIS A 362 -41.03 -16.06 -2.00
CA HIS A 362 -41.72 -16.38 -0.75
C HIS A 362 -40.73 -16.97 0.26
N PRO A 363 -40.78 -16.59 1.54
CA PRO A 363 -39.75 -16.91 2.53
C PRO A 363 -39.71 -18.41 2.91
N CYS A 364 -40.82 -19.12 2.67
CA CYS A 364 -40.97 -20.56 2.90
C CYS A 364 -41.76 -21.22 1.76
N ASN A 365 -41.59 -22.53 1.61
CA ASN A 365 -42.46 -23.41 0.82
C ASN A 365 -42.61 -24.80 1.46
N CYS A 366 -42.55 -24.87 2.79
CA CYS A 366 -42.84 -26.10 3.54
C CYS A 366 -44.36 -26.36 3.53
N ARG A 367 -44.77 -27.65 3.56
CA ARG A 367 -46.19 -28.02 3.61
C ARG A 367 -46.87 -27.57 4.90
N ASN A 368 -46.13 -27.59 6.00
CA ASN A 368 -46.50 -27.02 7.29
C ASN A 368 -45.41 -26.01 7.69
N GLU A 369 -45.83 -24.79 8.04
CA GLU A 369 -44.91 -23.72 8.38
C GLU A 369 -44.27 -23.92 9.76
N ASN A 370 -45.00 -24.55 10.69
CA ASN A 370 -44.52 -24.85 12.04
C ASN A 370 -43.37 -25.87 12.08
N ASP A 371 -43.25 -26.70 11.03
CA ASP A 371 -42.17 -27.67 10.90
C ASP A 371 -40.93 -27.07 10.21
N CYS A 372 -40.95 -25.78 9.89
CA CYS A 372 -39.82 -25.11 9.27
C CYS A 372 -38.68 -24.95 10.29
N PRO A 373 -37.48 -25.46 10.03
CA PRO A 373 -36.34 -25.40 10.95
C PRO A 373 -35.76 -23.99 11.14
N LEU A 374 -36.29 -22.99 10.43
CA LEU A 374 -35.96 -21.58 10.54
C LEU A 374 -37.25 -20.72 10.58
N ASP A 375 -38.32 -21.20 11.22
CA ASP A 375 -39.52 -20.41 11.52
C ASP A 375 -40.09 -19.65 10.31
N GLY A 376 -40.41 -20.38 9.24
CA GLY A 376 -40.93 -19.80 7.98
C GLY A 376 -39.88 -19.12 7.07
N LYS A 377 -38.57 -19.26 7.33
CA LYS A 377 -37.50 -18.59 6.54
C LYS A 377 -36.54 -19.54 5.84
N CYS A 378 -36.93 -20.79 5.56
CA CYS A 378 -36.04 -21.80 4.98
C CYS A 378 -35.55 -21.47 3.55
N ARG A 379 -36.19 -20.54 2.82
CA ARG A 379 -35.74 -20.13 1.47
C ARG A 379 -34.70 -19.00 1.49
N THR A 380 -34.24 -18.60 2.67
CA THR A 380 -33.20 -17.58 2.80
C THR A 380 -31.87 -18.08 2.22
N ALA A 381 -31.27 -17.28 1.32
CA ALA A 381 -29.99 -17.53 0.67
C ALA A 381 -28.90 -16.57 1.21
N ASN A 382 -27.63 -16.86 0.91
CA ASN A 382 -26.49 -16.03 1.34
C ASN A 382 -26.40 -15.84 2.86
N VAL A 383 -26.48 -16.94 3.61
CA VAL A 383 -26.50 -16.93 5.08
C VAL A 383 -25.36 -17.73 5.70
N VAL A 384 -24.90 -17.24 6.84
CA VAL A 384 -24.15 -18.01 7.83
C VAL A 384 -25.16 -18.47 8.89
N TYR A 385 -25.17 -19.76 9.19
CA TYR A 385 -26.10 -20.39 10.12
C TYR A 385 -25.34 -21.15 11.21
N GLN A 386 -26.02 -21.40 12.33
CA GLN A 386 -25.57 -22.30 13.39
C GLN A 386 -26.48 -23.53 13.44
N ALA A 387 -25.88 -24.69 13.67
CA ALA A 387 -26.55 -25.91 14.10
C ALA A 387 -26.17 -26.18 15.56
N THR A 388 -27.16 -26.42 16.42
CA THR A 388 -26.97 -26.80 17.82
C THR A 388 -27.43 -28.25 17.98
N VAL A 389 -26.51 -29.14 18.31
CA VAL A 389 -26.79 -30.56 18.55
C VAL A 389 -26.88 -30.78 20.05
N LYS A 390 -28.04 -31.26 20.51
CA LYS A 390 -28.29 -31.63 21.90
C LYS A 390 -28.36 -33.14 22.01
N SER A 391 -27.48 -33.72 22.82
CA SER A 391 -27.45 -35.16 23.12
C SER A 391 -27.20 -35.35 24.61
N ASN A 392 -28.12 -36.01 25.31
CA ASN A 392 -28.12 -36.10 26.78
C ASN A 392 -27.96 -34.71 27.42
N ASP A 393 -26.91 -34.50 28.23
CA ASP A 393 -26.56 -33.23 28.89
C ASP A 393 -25.46 -32.42 28.16
N ARG A 394 -25.10 -32.79 26.92
CA ARG A 394 -24.09 -32.09 26.12
C ARG A 394 -24.75 -31.30 24.99
N GLU A 395 -24.26 -30.08 24.82
CA GLU A 395 -24.64 -29.18 23.73
C GLU A 395 -23.40 -28.83 22.92
N GLU A 396 -23.42 -29.17 21.64
CA GLU A 396 -22.35 -28.85 20.70
C GLU A 396 -22.89 -27.98 19.56
N THR A 397 -22.05 -27.09 19.04
CA THR A 397 -22.44 -26.09 18.04
C THR A 397 -21.56 -26.15 16.80
N TYR A 398 -22.17 -25.94 15.64
CA TYR A 398 -21.49 -25.89 14.35
C TYR A 398 -21.92 -24.66 13.57
N VAL A 399 -20.96 -23.89 13.07
CA VAL A 399 -21.16 -22.78 12.15
C VAL A 399 -20.91 -23.26 10.72
N GLY A 400 -21.82 -22.93 9.82
CA GLY A 400 -21.62 -23.14 8.40
C GLY A 400 -22.25 -22.03 7.56
N LEU A 401 -21.91 -22.01 6.28
CA LEU A 401 -22.49 -21.08 5.31
C LEU A 401 -23.27 -21.77 4.18
N THR A 402 -24.09 -20.98 3.48
CA THR A 402 -24.67 -21.37 2.19
C THR A 402 -24.93 -20.15 1.31
N GLU A 403 -24.47 -20.20 0.06
CA GLU A 403 -24.90 -19.26 -0.99
C GLU A 403 -26.34 -19.55 -1.42
N ASN A 404 -26.68 -20.83 -1.59
CA ASN A 404 -28.03 -21.29 -1.93
C ASN A 404 -29.00 -21.10 -0.76
N THR A 405 -30.29 -21.37 -1.00
CA THR A 405 -31.30 -21.39 0.07
C THR A 405 -30.93 -22.35 1.20
N PHE A 406 -31.22 -21.98 2.45
CA PHE A 406 -30.99 -22.85 3.60
C PHE A 406 -31.68 -24.21 3.48
N LYS A 407 -32.89 -24.27 2.90
CA LYS A 407 -33.62 -25.53 2.67
C LYS A 407 -32.81 -26.54 1.84
N LEU A 408 -32.15 -26.07 0.77
CA LEU A 408 -31.27 -26.92 -0.03
C LEU A 408 -30.05 -27.37 0.78
N ARG A 409 -29.45 -26.46 1.56
CA ARG A 409 -28.32 -26.80 2.43
C ARG A 409 -28.70 -27.83 3.50
N LEU A 410 -29.89 -27.71 4.07
CA LEU A 410 -30.42 -28.66 5.05
C LEU A 410 -30.65 -30.03 4.41
N ALA A 411 -31.18 -30.10 3.19
CA ALA A 411 -31.32 -31.36 2.47
C ALA A 411 -29.95 -32.06 2.27
N ASN A 412 -28.90 -31.29 1.95
CA ASN A 412 -27.53 -31.82 1.86
C ASN A 412 -27.03 -32.35 3.21
N HIS A 413 -27.32 -31.65 4.32
CA HIS A 413 -27.00 -32.14 5.66
C HIS A 413 -27.73 -33.44 5.98
N GLN A 414 -29.05 -33.50 5.73
CA GLN A 414 -29.86 -34.71 5.93
C GLN A 414 -29.33 -35.89 5.12
N GLN A 415 -28.94 -35.66 3.86
CA GLN A 415 -28.27 -36.66 3.04
C GLN A 415 -26.99 -37.16 3.71
N SER A 416 -26.15 -36.24 4.21
CA SER A 416 -24.90 -36.58 4.90
C SER A 416 -25.10 -37.30 6.23
N PHE A 417 -26.24 -37.10 6.90
CA PHE A 417 -26.60 -37.80 8.13
C PHE A 417 -27.15 -39.19 7.87
N THR A 418 -27.75 -39.45 6.70
CA THR A 418 -28.37 -40.74 6.37
C THR A 418 -27.44 -41.68 5.64
N LYS A 419 -26.64 -41.18 4.69
CA LYS A 419 -25.76 -42.00 3.86
C LYS A 419 -24.33 -41.98 4.40
N GLU A 420 -23.79 -43.16 4.72
CA GLU A 420 -22.47 -43.27 5.34
C GLU A 420 -21.33 -42.74 4.44
N GLU A 421 -21.46 -42.85 3.11
CA GLU A 421 -20.49 -42.34 2.14
C GLU A 421 -20.20 -40.82 2.30
N TYR A 422 -21.14 -40.06 2.86
CA TYR A 422 -21.02 -38.62 3.07
C TYR A 422 -20.73 -38.23 4.52
N ARG A 423 -20.41 -39.18 5.41
CA ARG A 423 -20.17 -38.92 6.84
C ARG A 423 -19.12 -37.85 7.12
N ASN A 424 -18.12 -37.74 6.23
CA ASN A 424 -16.98 -36.83 6.38
C ASN A 424 -17.17 -35.47 5.67
N GLN A 425 -18.36 -35.16 5.16
CA GLN A 425 -18.59 -33.95 4.37
C GLN A 425 -18.48 -32.65 5.18
N THR A 426 -18.81 -32.69 6.47
CA THR A 426 -18.66 -31.57 7.42
C THR A 426 -18.31 -32.09 8.81
N GLU A 427 -17.75 -31.25 9.68
CA GLU A 427 -17.55 -31.64 11.09
C GLU A 427 -18.88 -31.95 11.80
N LEU A 428 -19.97 -31.27 11.42
CA LEU A 428 -21.31 -31.60 11.91
C LEU A 428 -21.73 -33.03 11.56
N SER A 429 -21.53 -33.46 10.30
CA SER A 429 -21.90 -34.83 9.88
C SER A 429 -21.03 -35.87 10.58
N LYS A 430 -19.73 -35.61 10.77
CA LYS A 430 -18.85 -36.52 11.54
C LYS A 430 -19.35 -36.71 12.96
N TYR A 431 -19.71 -35.63 13.63
CA TYR A 431 -20.22 -35.67 14.99
C TYR A 431 -21.54 -36.44 15.09
N VAL A 432 -22.48 -36.20 14.17
CA VAL A 432 -23.76 -36.93 14.10
C VAL A 432 -23.54 -38.44 13.92
N TRP A 433 -22.60 -38.86 13.06
CA TRP A 433 -22.28 -40.27 12.89
C TRP A 433 -21.64 -40.90 14.13
N THR A 434 -20.80 -40.15 14.86
CA THR A 434 -20.28 -40.62 16.16
C THR A 434 -21.42 -40.92 17.14
N LEU A 435 -22.41 -40.02 17.25
CA LEU A 435 -23.58 -40.22 18.11
C LEU A 435 -24.44 -41.42 17.68
N LYS A 436 -24.61 -41.62 16.36
CA LYS A 436 -25.33 -42.79 15.83
C LYS A 436 -24.60 -44.10 16.13
N ASN A 437 -23.28 -44.12 15.95
CA ASN A 437 -22.47 -45.31 16.22
C ASN A 437 -22.44 -45.66 17.71
N SER A 438 -22.55 -44.65 18.60
CA SER A 438 -22.72 -44.83 20.04
C SER A 438 -24.18 -45.02 20.48
N ASN A 439 -25.11 -45.19 19.53
CA ASN A 439 -26.54 -45.36 19.76
C ASN A 439 -27.14 -44.31 20.72
N THR A 440 -26.70 -43.06 20.57
CA THR A 440 -27.09 -41.92 21.42
C THR A 440 -28.12 -41.06 20.71
N ASP A 441 -29.25 -40.80 21.38
CA ASP A 441 -30.29 -39.92 20.86
C ASP A 441 -29.84 -38.46 20.83
N PHE A 442 -30.23 -37.73 19.78
CA PHE A 442 -29.89 -36.32 19.63
C PHE A 442 -30.98 -35.53 18.90
N LYS A 443 -31.01 -34.22 19.16
CA LYS A 443 -31.85 -33.24 18.44
C LYS A 443 -30.99 -32.11 17.91
N ILE A 444 -31.32 -31.63 16.70
CA ILE A 444 -30.60 -30.53 16.06
C ILE A 444 -31.54 -29.33 15.88
N HIS A 445 -31.13 -28.18 16.41
CA HIS A 445 -31.79 -26.89 16.20
C HIS A 445 -30.95 -26.00 15.30
N TRP A 446 -31.60 -25.16 14.48
CA TRP A 446 -30.92 -24.32 13.49
C TRP A 446 -31.31 -22.86 13.68
N LYS A 447 -30.35 -21.94 13.49
CA LYS A 447 -30.63 -20.50 13.43
C LYS A 447 -29.71 -19.79 12.44
N ILE A 448 -30.15 -18.66 11.92
CA ILE A 448 -29.33 -17.77 11.10
C ILE A 448 -28.50 -16.87 12.02
N LEU A 449 -27.19 -16.79 11.78
CA LEU A 449 -26.29 -15.88 12.49
C LEU A 449 -26.14 -14.55 11.74
N ALA A 450 -25.94 -14.60 10.42
CA ALA A 450 -25.71 -13.41 9.62
C ALA A 450 -26.08 -13.60 8.15
N HIS A 451 -26.32 -12.48 7.47
CA HIS A 451 -26.43 -12.40 6.02
C HIS A 451 -25.19 -11.72 5.44
N ALA A 452 -24.62 -12.31 4.39
CA ALA A 452 -23.45 -11.74 3.73
C ALA A 452 -23.42 -12.15 2.25
N PRO A 453 -23.06 -11.24 1.33
CA PRO A 453 -23.02 -11.58 -0.09
C PRO A 453 -21.95 -12.65 -0.37
N SER A 454 -22.29 -13.60 -1.24
CA SER A 454 -21.36 -14.59 -1.79
C SER A 454 -20.23 -13.93 -2.58
N TYR A 455 -19.31 -14.75 -3.09
CA TYR A 455 -18.20 -14.28 -3.92
C TYR A 455 -18.69 -13.45 -5.11
N SER A 456 -18.03 -12.31 -5.37
CA SER A 456 -18.23 -11.52 -6.58
C SER A 456 -16.93 -11.44 -7.39
N ASN A 457 -17.04 -11.72 -8.69
CA ASN A 457 -15.90 -11.69 -9.61
C ASN A 457 -15.37 -10.27 -9.88
N VAL A 458 -16.16 -9.23 -9.53
CA VAL A 458 -15.78 -7.81 -9.66
C VAL A 458 -14.94 -7.37 -8.47
N SER A 459 -15.38 -7.69 -7.25
CA SER A 459 -14.68 -7.32 -6.02
C SER A 459 -13.58 -8.30 -5.63
N LYS A 460 -13.57 -9.50 -6.22
CA LYS A 460 -12.71 -10.65 -5.88
C LYS A 460 -12.78 -11.03 -4.39
N ARG A 461 -13.90 -10.71 -3.73
CA ARG A 461 -14.14 -10.94 -2.29
C ARG A 461 -15.38 -11.78 -2.09
N CYS A 462 -15.33 -12.67 -1.10
CA CYS A 462 -16.48 -13.44 -0.61
C CYS A 462 -16.74 -13.08 0.84
N ASN A 463 -17.66 -12.13 1.06
CA ASN A 463 -18.00 -11.71 2.41
C ASN A 463 -18.71 -12.83 3.18
N LEU A 464 -19.41 -13.74 2.49
CA LEU A 464 -20.02 -14.92 3.09
C LEU A 464 -18.98 -15.86 3.74
N CYS A 465 -17.90 -16.19 3.03
CA CYS A 465 -16.81 -16.99 3.60
C CYS A 465 -16.04 -16.23 4.70
N MET A 466 -15.81 -14.93 4.51
CA MET A 466 -15.16 -14.11 5.55
C MET A 466 -15.98 -14.04 6.82
N MET A 467 -17.32 -13.93 6.70
CA MET A 467 -18.23 -13.90 7.83
C MET A 467 -18.26 -15.23 8.57
N GLU A 468 -18.31 -16.37 7.88
CA GLU A 468 -18.17 -17.69 8.51
C GLU A 468 -16.87 -17.80 9.31
N LYS A 469 -15.73 -17.40 8.70
CA LYS A 469 -14.42 -17.42 9.39
C LYS A 469 -14.40 -16.49 10.60
N LEU A 470 -15.02 -15.32 10.52
CA LEU A 470 -15.16 -14.40 11.66
C LEU A 470 -15.90 -15.08 12.83
N TYR A 471 -17.02 -15.76 12.55
CA TYR A 471 -17.77 -16.46 13.61
C TYR A 471 -16.96 -17.58 14.24
N ILE A 472 -16.28 -18.40 13.44
CA ILE A 472 -15.46 -19.51 13.96
C ILE A 472 -14.26 -18.99 14.79
N ILE A 473 -13.64 -17.88 14.40
CA ILE A 473 -12.44 -17.34 15.08
C ILE A 473 -12.80 -16.52 16.32
N CYS A 474 -13.78 -15.63 16.22
CA CYS A 474 -14.07 -14.64 17.25
C CYS A 474 -15.15 -15.09 18.24
N TYR A 475 -15.93 -16.12 17.91
CA TYR A 475 -17.01 -16.66 18.74
C TYR A 475 -16.89 -18.19 18.84
N PRO A 476 -15.78 -18.73 19.36
CA PRO A 476 -15.53 -20.17 19.41
C PRO A 476 -16.59 -20.94 20.21
N GLU A 477 -17.24 -20.30 21.19
CA GLU A 477 -18.37 -20.84 21.94
C GLU A 477 -19.60 -21.13 21.06
N MET A 478 -19.68 -20.52 19.87
CA MET A 478 -20.73 -20.73 18.89
C MET A 478 -20.34 -21.74 17.80
N ALA A 479 -19.12 -22.27 17.81
CA ALA A 479 -18.54 -23.08 16.75
C ALA A 479 -17.73 -24.26 17.31
N SER A 480 -18.20 -24.90 18.38
CA SER A 480 -17.43 -25.90 19.13
C SER A 480 -16.99 -27.12 18.31
N LEU A 481 -17.75 -27.49 17.27
CA LEU A 481 -17.43 -28.59 16.35
C LEU A 481 -16.49 -28.18 15.21
N ASN A 482 -16.39 -26.90 14.87
CA ASN A 482 -15.59 -26.45 13.72
C ASN A 482 -14.09 -26.59 14.01
N GLN A 483 -13.35 -27.17 13.07
CA GLN A 483 -11.90 -27.31 13.18
C GLN A 483 -11.17 -26.10 12.60
N ARG A 484 -10.06 -25.69 13.22
CA ARG A 484 -9.23 -24.57 12.72
C ARG A 484 -8.67 -24.81 11.31
N SER A 485 -8.51 -26.07 10.90
CA SER A 485 -8.12 -26.44 9.54
C SER A 485 -9.15 -26.02 8.48
N GLU A 486 -10.44 -25.89 8.83
CA GLU A 486 -11.49 -25.41 7.91
C GLU A 486 -11.27 -23.93 7.49
N LEU A 487 -10.57 -23.15 8.32
CA LEU A 487 -10.31 -21.72 8.09
C LEU A 487 -9.29 -21.45 6.97
N VAL A 488 -8.44 -22.43 6.64
CA VAL A 488 -7.35 -22.28 5.66
C VAL A 488 -7.84 -22.57 4.23
N SER A 489 -9.09 -23.05 4.08
CA SER A 489 -9.66 -23.37 2.77
C SER A 489 -9.84 -22.14 1.87
N THR A 490 -9.61 -22.34 0.57
CA THR A 490 -9.87 -21.34 -0.49
C THR A 490 -11.37 -21.14 -0.65
N CYS A 491 -11.77 -19.99 -1.20
CA CYS A 491 -13.20 -19.67 -1.37
C CYS A 491 -13.86 -20.64 -2.36
N ARG A 492 -14.68 -21.57 -1.85
CA ARG A 492 -15.45 -22.53 -2.65
C ARG A 492 -16.41 -21.87 -3.66
N HIS A 493 -16.86 -20.64 -3.42
CA HIS A 493 -17.75 -19.91 -4.34
C HIS A 493 -17.02 -19.22 -5.48
N ALA A 494 -15.68 -19.13 -5.45
CA ALA A 494 -14.91 -18.55 -6.54
C ALA A 494 -14.83 -19.51 -7.75
N SER A 495 -14.95 -20.82 -7.54
CA SER A 495 -14.82 -21.84 -8.60
C SER A 495 -15.90 -21.71 -9.68
N LYS A 496 -17.13 -21.31 -9.34
CA LYS A 496 -18.24 -21.13 -10.31
C LYS A 496 -17.99 -20.02 -11.34
N PHE A 497 -17.04 -19.13 -11.08
CA PHE A 497 -16.63 -18.05 -11.99
C PHE A 497 -15.34 -18.37 -12.74
N LYS A 498 -14.75 -19.56 -12.51
CA LYS A 498 -13.67 -20.07 -13.33
C LYS A 498 -14.28 -20.79 -14.54
N PRO A 499 -13.73 -20.62 -15.75
CA PRO A 499 -14.17 -21.41 -16.90
C PRO A 499 -14.00 -22.90 -16.58
N THR A 500 -15.08 -23.66 -16.67
CA THR A 500 -15.03 -25.13 -16.67
C THR A 500 -14.36 -25.56 -17.97
N ASN A 501 -13.31 -26.38 -17.91
CA ASN A 501 -12.73 -27.02 -19.09
C ASN A 501 -13.86 -27.75 -19.83
N PHE A 502 -14.20 -27.29 -21.05
CA PHE A 502 -15.00 -28.05 -21.99
C PHE A 502 -14.18 -29.25 -22.42
N THR A 503 -14.28 -30.36 -21.70
CA THR A 503 -13.88 -31.67 -22.23
C THR A 503 -15.09 -32.29 -22.90
N GLY A 504 -15.21 -32.14 -24.22
CA GLY A 504 -16.20 -32.87 -25.00
C GLY A 504 -16.63 -32.18 -26.28
N ILE A 505 -15.73 -32.10 -27.27
CA ILE A 505 -16.02 -32.45 -28.68
C ILE A 505 -14.71 -33.01 -29.25
N THR A 506 -14.60 -34.34 -29.30
CA THR A 506 -13.86 -35.05 -30.36
C THR A 506 -14.82 -35.37 -31.47
#